data_AF-A0A314YD39-F1
#
_entry.id   AF-A0A314YD39-F1
#
_cell.length_a   1.000
_cell.length_b   1.000
_cell.length_c   1.000
_cell.angle_alpha   90.00
_cell.angle_beta   90.00
_cell.angle_gamma   90.00
#
_symmetry.space_group_name_H-M   'P 1'
#
loop_
_entity.id
_entity.type
_entity.pdbx_description
1 polymer ?
#
loop_
_entity_poly.entity_id
_entity_poly.type
_entity_poly.pdbx_seq_one_letter_code
_entity_poly.pdbx_strand_id
1 'polypeptide(L)'
;MTGKQHNKPSIWPSSPGSALTEAILDGKVEREDIFVTSKLWGSDHHDPVSGLKQTLKNMGMEHLDMYLVHWPVKLKPWACNPIPNEDEFEDLDLRPPGLAWRSAWTWGCVDALV
;
A
#
# COMPACT_ATOMS: atom_id res chain seq x y z
N MET A 1 -28.13 24.81 -27.72
CA MET A 1 -28.12 23.33 -27.78
C MET A 1 -27.18 22.83 -26.69
N THR A 2 -27.69 22.61 -25.49
CA THR A 2 -26.88 22.10 -24.36
C THR A 2 -26.82 20.59 -24.46
N GLY A 3 -25.66 20.06 -24.87
CA GLY A 3 -25.41 18.63 -24.90
C GLY A 3 -25.50 18.05 -23.49
N LYS A 4 -26.53 17.25 -23.22
CA LYS A 4 -26.62 16.47 -21.99
C LYS A 4 -25.46 15.47 -22.00
N GLN A 5 -24.54 15.61 -21.05
CA GLN A 5 -23.54 14.57 -20.78
C GLN A 5 -24.29 13.30 -20.41
N HIS A 6 -24.14 12.26 -21.23
CA HIS A 6 -24.66 10.94 -20.92
C HIS A 6 -23.85 10.36 -19.76
N ASN A 7 -24.43 10.42 -18.56
CA ASN A 7 -23.93 9.70 -17.40
C ASN A 7 -24.17 8.20 -17.64
N LYS A 8 -23.22 7.53 -18.31
CA LYS A 8 -23.22 6.06 -18.37
C LYS A 8 -22.78 5.57 -17.00
N PRO A 9 -23.58 4.76 -16.28
CA PRO A 9 -23.10 4.15 -15.05
C PRO A 9 -21.84 3.36 -15.38
N SER A 10 -20.76 3.62 -14.66
CA SER A 10 -19.54 2.83 -14.81
C SER A 10 -19.87 1.40 -14.42
N ILE A 11 -19.76 0.48 -15.39
CA ILE A 11 -20.05 -0.95 -15.17
C ILE A 11 -19.05 -1.60 -14.19
N TRP A 12 -17.93 -0.90 -13.94
CA TRP A 12 -16.87 -1.32 -13.05
C TRP A 12 -16.78 -0.37 -11.86
N PRO A 13 -16.59 -0.90 -10.64
CA PRO A 13 -16.29 -0.11 -9.47
C PRO A 13 -15.01 0.70 -9.65
N SER A 14 -14.94 1.85 -9.00
CA SER A 14 -13.86 2.84 -9.13
C SER A 14 -12.50 2.35 -8.64
N SER A 15 -12.46 1.34 -7.77
CA SER A 15 -11.26 0.73 -7.23
C SER A 15 -11.53 -0.72 -6.80
N PRO A 16 -10.50 -1.54 -6.59
CA PRO A 16 -10.68 -2.88 -6.02
C PRO A 16 -11.36 -2.88 -4.65
N GLY A 17 -11.11 -1.85 -3.83
CA GLY A 17 -11.75 -1.70 -2.52
C GLY A 17 -13.25 -1.43 -2.62
N SER A 18 -13.68 -0.53 -3.52
CA SER A 18 -15.10 -0.28 -3.73
C SER A 18 -15.81 -1.49 -4.32
N ALA A 19 -15.16 -2.23 -5.22
CA ALA A 19 -15.67 -3.48 -5.77
C ALA A 19 -16.00 -4.49 -4.68
N LEU A 20 -15.08 -4.64 -3.73
CA LEU A 20 -15.20 -5.61 -2.66
C LEU A 20 -16.29 -5.21 -1.67
N THR A 21 -16.32 -3.93 -1.29
CA THR A 21 -17.37 -3.39 -0.43
C THR A 21 -18.76 -3.56 -1.03
N GLU A 22 -18.92 -3.28 -2.33
CA GLU A 22 -20.20 -3.52 -3.03
C GLU A 22 -20.59 -5.00 -3.02
N ALA A 23 -19.65 -5.91 -3.28
CA ALA A 23 -19.92 -7.35 -3.27
C ALA A 23 -20.34 -7.87 -1.88
N ILE A 24 -19.72 -7.34 -0.81
CA ILE A 24 -20.08 -7.66 0.58
C ILE A 24 -21.46 -7.09 0.93
N LEU A 25 -21.73 -5.82 0.58
CA LEU A 25 -23.02 -5.16 0.86
C LEU A 25 -24.18 -5.81 0.09
N ASP A 26 -23.93 -6.28 -1.13
CA ASP A 26 -24.91 -7.03 -1.93
C ASP A 26 -25.13 -8.48 -1.42
N GLY A 27 -24.38 -8.91 -0.40
CA GLY A 27 -24.47 -10.27 0.17
C GLY A 27 -23.97 -11.36 -0.78
N LYS A 28 -23.10 -11.02 -1.75
CA LYS A 28 -22.53 -11.98 -2.70
C LYS A 28 -21.42 -12.83 -2.08
N VAL A 29 -20.73 -12.28 -1.08
CA VAL A 29 -19.60 -12.88 -0.36
C VAL A 29 -19.57 -12.29 1.05
N GLU A 30 -19.14 -13.07 2.04
CA GLU A 30 -18.85 -12.57 3.38
C GLU A 30 -17.40 -12.07 3.45
N ARG A 31 -17.07 -11.17 4.39
CA ARG A 31 -15.71 -10.63 4.49
C ARG A 31 -14.70 -11.74 4.82
N GLU A 32 -15.12 -12.71 5.61
CA GLU A 32 -14.35 -13.83 6.12
C GLU A 32 -13.99 -14.85 5.02
N ASP A 33 -14.75 -14.86 3.91
CA ASP A 33 -14.50 -15.73 2.74
C ASP A 33 -13.42 -15.18 1.81
N ILE A 34 -12.89 -13.98 2.10
CA ILE A 34 -12.01 -13.23 1.20
C ILE A 34 -10.67 -13.01 1.88
N PHE A 35 -9.59 -13.29 1.16
CA PHE A 35 -8.24 -13.01 1.63
C PHE A 35 -7.66 -11.78 0.90
N VAL A 36 -7.50 -10.67 1.61
CA VAL A 36 -7.00 -9.41 1.07
C VAL A 36 -5.55 -9.20 1.51
N THR A 37 -4.67 -9.07 0.52
CA THR A 37 -3.27 -8.73 0.70
C THR A 37 -2.97 -7.37 0.11
N SER A 38 -2.24 -6.54 0.85
CA SER A 38 -1.60 -5.33 0.29
C SER A 38 -0.11 -5.29 0.62
N LYS A 39 0.60 -4.32 0.03
CA LYS A 39 2.05 -4.18 0.19
C LYS A 39 2.42 -2.74 0.49
N LEU A 40 3.32 -2.53 1.44
CA LEU A 40 3.93 -1.26 1.77
C LEU A 40 4.91 -0.87 0.67
N TRP A 41 4.75 0.35 0.12
CA TRP A 41 5.64 0.88 -0.90
C TRP A 41 6.93 1.44 -0.28
N GLY A 42 8.01 1.48 -1.07
CA GLY A 42 9.33 1.88 -0.60
C GLY A 42 9.42 3.32 -0.05
N SER A 43 8.54 4.22 -0.51
CA SER A 43 8.45 5.61 -0.04
C SER A 43 7.89 5.72 1.38
N ASP A 44 7.11 4.72 1.81
CA ASP A 44 6.39 4.71 3.09
C ASP A 44 7.14 3.96 4.18
N HIS A 45 8.34 3.43 3.88
CA HIS A 45 9.19 2.75 4.86
C HIS A 45 9.63 3.64 6.03
N HIS A 46 9.51 4.97 5.91
CA HIS A 46 9.78 5.90 7.01
C HIS A 46 8.71 5.89 8.09
N ASP A 47 7.47 5.60 7.71
CA ASP A 47 6.31 5.53 8.60
C ASP A 47 5.34 4.44 8.11
N PRO A 48 5.69 3.16 8.32
CA PRO A 48 4.93 2.02 7.81
C PRO A 48 3.50 1.97 8.37
N VAL A 49 3.29 2.47 9.58
CA VAL A 49 1.98 2.52 10.23
C VAL A 49 1.06 3.51 9.50
N SER A 50 1.56 4.69 9.16
CA SER A 50 0.79 5.64 8.34
C SER A 50 0.54 5.11 6.93
N GLY A 51 1.50 4.43 6.32
CA GLY A 51 1.33 3.75 5.02
C GLY A 51 0.21 2.71 5.04
N LEU A 52 0.15 1.87 6.09
CA LEU A 52 -0.94 0.90 6.29
C LEU A 52 -2.29 1.60 6.48
N LYS A 53 -2.36 2.63 7.33
CA LYS A 53 -3.60 3.40 7.55
C LYS A 53 -4.12 4.02 6.27
N GLN A 54 -3.23 4.57 5.44
CA GLN A 54 -3.60 5.12 4.14
C GLN A 54 -4.09 4.03 3.18
N THR A 55 -3.45 2.87 3.19
CA THR A 55 -3.88 1.68 2.42
C THR A 55 -5.30 1.25 2.79
N LEU A 56 -5.57 1.08 4.09
CA LEU A 56 -6.90 0.74 4.62
C LEU A 56 -7.95 1.77 4.24
N LYS A 57 -7.64 3.06 4.38
CA LYS A 57 -8.51 4.17 3.98
C LYS A 57 -8.84 4.15 2.49
N ASN A 58 -7.85 3.90 1.64
CA ASN A 58 -8.04 3.85 0.18
C ASN A 58 -8.92 2.67 -0.25
N MET A 59 -8.83 1.54 0.46
CA MET A 59 -9.67 0.37 0.20
C MET A 59 -11.02 0.43 0.91
N GLY A 60 -11.20 1.31 1.88
CA GLY A 60 -12.42 1.40 2.69
C GLY A 60 -12.59 0.20 3.62
N MET A 61 -11.49 -0.33 4.17
CA MET A 61 -11.49 -1.53 5.00
C MET A 61 -10.91 -1.27 6.39
N GLU A 62 -11.31 -2.07 7.36
CA GLU A 62 -10.81 -1.96 8.74
C GLU A 62 -9.51 -2.75 8.97
N HIS A 63 -9.32 -3.84 8.24
CA HIS A 63 -8.15 -4.70 8.36
C HIS A 63 -7.77 -5.35 7.01
N LEU A 64 -6.55 -5.87 6.95
CA LEU A 64 -6.06 -6.76 5.90
C LEU A 64 -5.73 -8.12 6.50
N ASP A 65 -5.86 -9.17 5.70
CA ASP A 65 -5.43 -10.51 6.10
C ASP A 65 -3.90 -10.64 6.05
N MET A 66 -3.26 -9.89 5.15
CA MET A 66 -1.81 -9.86 5.03
C MET A 66 -1.30 -8.51 4.53
N TYR A 67 -0.22 -8.02 5.15
CA TYR A 67 0.48 -6.81 4.71
C TYR A 67 1.98 -7.10 4.57
N LEU A 68 2.53 -6.86 3.37
CA LEU A 68 3.91 -7.22 3.03
C LEU A 68 4.76 -5.98 2.79
N VAL A 69 6.07 -6.08 3.00
CA VAL A 69 7.01 -5.11 2.44
C VAL A 69 7.16 -5.42 0.94
N HIS A 70 6.88 -4.45 0.06
CA HIS A 70 6.88 -4.73 -1.37
C HIS A 70 8.28 -5.03 -1.91
N TRP A 71 9.28 -4.24 -1.49
CA TRP A 71 10.70 -4.39 -1.84
C TRP A 71 11.55 -4.07 -0.62
N PRO A 72 12.69 -4.72 -0.39
CA PRO A 72 13.58 -4.41 0.73
C PRO A 72 14.47 -3.18 0.44
N VAL A 73 13.90 -2.13 -0.17
CA VAL A 73 14.62 -0.93 -0.58
C VAL A 73 13.81 0.30 -0.18
N LYS A 74 14.50 1.28 0.41
CA LYS A 74 13.91 2.52 0.85
C LYS A 74 13.98 3.56 -0.26
N LEU A 75 12.84 4.17 -0.54
CA LEU A 75 12.73 5.25 -1.50
C LEU A 75 12.50 6.56 -0.77
N LYS A 76 12.78 7.66 -1.46
CA LYS A 76 12.45 8.99 -0.97
C LYS A 76 10.91 9.12 -0.87
N PRO A 77 10.36 9.94 0.06
CA PRO A 77 8.92 10.00 0.32
C PRO A 77 8.03 10.36 -0.87
N TRP A 78 8.60 11.00 -1.91
CA TRP A 78 7.87 11.40 -3.11
C TRP A 78 7.96 10.37 -4.25
N ALA A 79 8.73 9.30 -4.10
CA ALA A 79 8.95 8.31 -5.15
C ALA A 79 7.73 7.41 -5.36
N CYS A 80 7.06 7.57 -6.49
CA CYS A 80 5.85 6.82 -6.84
C CYS A 80 5.96 6.01 -8.14
N ASN A 81 7.10 6.08 -8.83
CA ASN A 81 7.32 5.39 -10.08
C ASN A 81 7.43 3.86 -9.86
N PRO A 82 6.74 3.03 -10.67
CA PRO A 82 6.84 1.57 -10.57
C PRO A 82 8.26 1.05 -10.80
N ILE A 83 9.03 1.78 -11.61
CA ILE A 83 10.46 1.57 -11.83
C ILE A 83 11.13 2.87 -11.37
N PRO A 84 11.64 2.92 -10.13
CA PRO A 84 12.22 4.15 -9.61
C PRO A 84 13.50 4.51 -10.36
N ASN A 85 13.72 5.81 -10.57
CA ASN A 85 14.99 6.32 -11.05
C ASN A 85 16.06 6.25 -9.95
N GLU A 86 17.34 6.28 -10.31
CA GLU A 86 18.45 6.19 -9.35
C GLU A 86 18.37 7.25 -8.25
N ASP A 87 17.93 8.46 -8.58
CA ASP A 87 17.80 9.58 -7.64
C ASP A 87 16.58 9.48 -6.73
N GLU A 88 15.67 8.54 -6.96
CA GLU A 88 14.51 8.26 -6.10
C GLU A 88 14.84 7.30 -4.95
N PHE A 89 15.96 6.57 -5.05
CA PHE A 89 16.43 5.72 -3.97
C PHE A 89 17.04 6.56 -2.84
N GLU A 90 16.85 6.11 -1.60
CA GLU A 90 17.64 6.65 -0.49
C GLU A 90 19.06 6.11 -0.52
N ASP A 91 20.01 6.97 -0.18
CA ASP A 91 21.40 6.57 -0.04
C ASP A 91 21.51 5.44 0.97
N LEU A 92 22.07 4.32 0.52
CA LEU A 92 22.37 3.21 1.41
C LEU A 92 23.45 3.68 2.38
N ASP A 93 23.10 3.75 3.66
CA ASP A 93 24.09 3.96 4.71
C ASP A 93 24.94 2.69 4.87
N LEU A 94 26.02 2.63 4.09
CA LEU A 94 26.93 1.48 4.04
C LEU A 94 28.01 1.53 5.15
N ARG A 95 27.89 2.40 6.17
CA ARG A 95 28.91 2.62 7.20
C ARG A 95 29.50 1.30 7.78
N PRO A 96 30.82 1.24 8.06
CA PRO A 96 31.50 0.00 8.47
C PRO A 96 31.02 -0.47 9.86
N PRO A 97 31.08 -1.78 10.14
CA PRO A 97 30.35 -2.40 11.25
C PRO A 97 31.03 -2.13 12.60
N GLY A 98 30.54 -1.11 13.30
CA GLY A 98 30.58 -1.02 14.76
C GLY A 98 29.15 -1.13 15.29
N LEU A 99 28.74 -2.34 15.66
CA LEU A 99 27.50 -2.67 16.42
C LEU A 99 26.13 -2.58 15.72
N ALA A 100 26.00 -2.33 14.41
CA ALA A 100 24.70 -2.41 13.75
C ALA A 100 24.81 -2.91 12.30
N TRP A 101 24.78 -4.23 12.09
CA TRP A 101 24.59 -4.78 10.74
C TRP A 101 23.15 -4.53 10.27
N ARG A 102 23.03 -3.66 9.26
CA ARG A 102 22.39 -3.84 7.93
C ARG A 102 20.99 -4.46 7.76
N SER A 103 20.25 -4.72 8.81
CA SER A 103 18.88 -5.23 8.69
C SER A 103 17.89 -4.52 9.63
N ALA A 104 18.40 -3.69 10.55
CA ALA A 104 17.59 -2.97 11.54
C ALA A 104 16.49 -2.08 10.94
N TRP A 105 16.61 -1.60 9.69
CA TRP A 105 15.61 -0.73 9.08
C TRP A 105 14.42 -1.50 8.51
N THR A 106 14.67 -2.52 7.68
CA THR A 106 13.59 -3.37 7.15
C THR A 106 12.93 -4.16 8.28
N TRP A 107 13.73 -4.69 9.21
CA TRP A 107 13.18 -5.32 10.42
C TRP A 107 12.45 -4.31 11.29
N GLY A 108 12.96 -3.08 11.46
CA GLY A 108 12.23 -2.03 12.17
C GLY A 108 10.89 -1.66 11.53
N CYS A 109 10.79 -1.71 10.20
CA CYS A 109 9.51 -1.53 9.49
C CYS A 109 8.56 -2.70 9.75
N VAL A 110 9.07 -3.93 9.75
CA VAL A 110 8.29 -5.13 10.05
C VAL A 110 7.84 -5.10 11.52
N ASP A 111 8.74 -4.80 12.45
CA ASP A 111 8.49 -4.67 13.89
C ASP A 111 7.45 -3.58 14.20
N ALA A 112 7.40 -2.51 13.41
CA ALA A 112 6.39 -1.46 13.56
C ALA A 112 4.98 -1.88 13.06
N LEU A 113 4.87 -2.98 12.32
CA LEU A 113 3.62 -3.51 11.77
C LEU A 113 3.04 -4.69 12.58
N VAL A 114 3.78 -5.21 13.56
CA VAL A 114 3.33 -6.25 14.52
C VAL A 114 3.05 -5.65 15.90
#